data_AF-A0A1V5MBZ3-F1
#
_entry.id   AF-A0A1V5MBZ3-F1
#
_cell.length_a   1.000
_cell.length_b   1.000
_cell.length_c   1.000
_cell.angle_alpha   90.00
_cell.angle_beta   90.00
_cell.angle_gamma   90.00
#
_symmetry.space_group_name_H-M   'P 1'
#
loop_
_entity.id
_entity.type
_entity.pdbx_description
1 polymer ?
#
loop_
_entity_poly.entity_id
_entity_poly.type
_entity_poly.pdbx_seq_one_letter_code
_entity_poly.pdbx_strand_id
1 'polypeptide(L)'
;MSDGQVERVLRMVRDGLGLVVTGAASTFDQHGRRRSSQPIGELWGETDPERNRQSIALRREAGRGRVAYLPRLELCRPVAPDRDWGYLGYRTFQLPGNWRELAGAVEWAAGGFSVYLDGPETVLAEFLRQPEKGRLLVHLVNYRTDAEAAGLRLRFRPELVQGTGGRVRLLSFDPGERRAEARRRPDGWLEVTVDWLETYAIVVIE
;
A
#
# COMPACT_ATOMS: atom_id res chain seq x y z
N MET A 1 22.61 -3.02 4.49
CA MET A 1 22.06 -2.41 5.73
C MET A 1 23.12 -2.48 6.81
N SER A 2 23.45 -1.38 7.50
CA SER A 2 24.39 -1.43 8.64
C SER A 2 23.79 -2.10 9.88
N ASP A 3 24.64 -2.47 10.83
CA ASP A 3 24.19 -3.12 12.07
C ASP A 3 23.30 -2.17 12.89
N GLY A 4 23.63 -0.88 12.94
CA GLY A 4 22.78 0.13 13.58
C GLY A 4 21.42 0.31 12.87
N GLN A 5 21.35 0.14 11.54
CA GLN A 5 20.07 0.14 10.82
C GLN A 5 19.24 -1.10 11.15
N VAL A 6 19.87 -2.27 11.20
CA VAL A 6 19.21 -3.52 11.62
C VAL A 6 18.63 -3.35 13.02
N GLU A 7 19.45 -2.92 13.99
CA GLU A 7 19.01 -2.76 15.38
C GLU A 7 17.84 -1.78 15.50
N ARG A 8 17.90 -0.64 14.79
CA ARG A 8 16.83 0.34 14.78
C ARG A 8 15.52 -0.24 14.23
N VAL A 9 15.58 -0.99 13.13
CA VAL A 9 14.37 -1.61 12.55
C VAL A 9 13.80 -2.66 13.51
N LEU A 10 14.64 -3.53 14.08
CA LEU A 10 14.21 -4.53 15.07
C LEU A 10 13.49 -3.87 16.25
N ARG A 11 14.06 -2.78 16.77
CA ARG A 11 13.47 -2.01 17.88
C ARG A 11 12.14 -1.39 17.49
N MET A 12 12.08 -0.68 16.36
CA MET A 12 10.85 -0.02 15.90
C MET A 12 9.70 -1.01 15.71
N VAL A 13 9.98 -2.19 15.14
CA VAL A 13 8.97 -3.25 14.99
C VAL A 13 8.52 -3.75 16.36
N ARG A 14 9.45 -4.09 17.25
CA ARG A 14 9.11 -4.52 18.62
C ARG A 14 8.28 -3.49 19.38
N ASP A 15 8.48 -2.21 19.08
CA ASP A 15 7.75 -1.11 19.70
C ASP A 15 6.35 -0.84 19.12
N GLY A 16 5.99 -1.47 18.00
CA GLY A 16 4.64 -1.37 17.42
C GLY A 16 4.60 -1.13 15.91
N LEU A 17 5.74 -0.95 15.25
CA LEU A 17 5.77 -0.68 13.81
C LEU A 17 5.41 -1.93 12.98
N GLY A 18 4.66 -1.71 11.91
CA GLY A 18 4.43 -2.69 10.85
C GLY A 18 5.56 -2.73 9.84
N LEU A 19 6.05 -3.91 9.49
CA LEU A 19 7.13 -4.09 8.51
C LEU A 19 6.80 -5.15 7.46
N VAL A 20 7.02 -4.82 6.19
CA VAL A 20 7.06 -5.81 5.11
C VAL A 20 8.50 -5.94 4.63
N VAL A 21 9.00 -7.17 4.56
CA VAL A 21 10.35 -7.50 4.10
C VAL A 21 10.26 -8.37 2.87
N THR A 22 11.02 -8.05 1.82
CA THR A 22 11.11 -8.90 0.62
C THR A 22 12.53 -9.41 0.40
N GLY A 23 12.64 -10.64 -0.12
CA GLY A 23 13.89 -11.22 -0.60
C GLY A 23 15.03 -11.23 0.42
N ALA A 24 16.23 -10.91 -0.04
CA ALA A 24 17.47 -11.03 0.73
C ALA A 24 17.77 -9.79 1.60
N ALA A 25 16.76 -9.05 2.04
CA ALA A 25 16.95 -7.85 2.87
C ALA A 25 17.79 -8.16 4.12
N SER A 26 18.75 -7.28 4.43
CA SER A 26 19.76 -7.42 5.51
C SER A 26 20.85 -8.49 5.33
N THR A 27 20.87 -9.26 4.24
CA THR A 27 21.97 -10.23 3.99
C THR A 27 23.30 -9.59 3.59
N PHE A 28 23.30 -8.30 3.26
CA PHE A 28 24.51 -7.51 3.00
C PHE A 28 24.60 -6.32 3.95
N ASP A 29 25.82 -6.01 4.39
CA ASP A 29 26.10 -4.83 5.21
C ASP A 29 26.14 -3.53 4.38
N GLN A 30 26.53 -2.41 4.99
CA GLN A 30 26.65 -1.12 4.29
C GLN A 30 27.86 -1.03 3.34
N HIS A 31 28.79 -1.97 3.43
CA HIS A 31 29.98 -2.05 2.58
C HIS A 31 29.81 -3.08 1.45
N GLY A 32 28.59 -3.62 1.27
CA GLY A 32 28.31 -4.65 0.28
C GLY A 32 28.89 -6.03 0.63
N ARG A 33 29.33 -6.24 1.87
CA ARG A 33 29.84 -7.55 2.32
C ARG A 33 28.65 -8.45 2.65
N ARG A 34 28.68 -9.69 2.15
CA ARG A 34 27.66 -10.71 2.45
C ARG A 34 27.83 -11.17 3.90
N ARG A 35 26.74 -11.16 4.66
CA ARG A 35 26.62 -11.74 6.00
C ARG A 35 26.35 -13.25 5.89
N SER A 36 26.78 -14.00 6.90
CA SER A 36 26.41 -15.41 7.07
C SER A 36 24.95 -15.58 7.53
N SER A 37 24.35 -14.52 8.07
CA SER A 37 22.96 -14.47 8.53
C SER A 37 22.15 -13.37 7.84
N GLN A 38 20.84 -13.42 8.03
CA GLN A 38 19.86 -12.38 7.71
C GLN A 38 19.32 -11.82 9.02
N PRO A 39 19.99 -10.82 9.63
CA PRO A 39 19.71 -10.39 11.00
C PRO A 39 18.26 -9.94 11.24
N ILE A 40 17.63 -9.27 10.26
CA ILE A 40 16.24 -8.83 10.39
C ILE A 40 15.25 -10.00 10.48
N GLY A 41 15.71 -11.21 10.10
CA GLY A 41 14.93 -12.43 10.17
C GLY A 41 14.60 -12.93 11.58
N GLU A 42 15.25 -12.35 12.59
CA GLU A 42 14.85 -12.51 13.98
C GLU A 42 13.37 -12.14 14.20
N LEU A 43 12.83 -11.18 13.43
CA LEU A 43 11.42 -10.76 13.54
C LEU A 43 10.42 -11.86 13.15
N TRP A 44 10.82 -12.82 12.31
CA TRP A 44 9.99 -13.96 11.93
C TRP A 44 10.54 -15.31 12.40
N GLY A 45 11.62 -15.30 13.19
CA GLY A 45 12.19 -16.47 13.84
C GLY A 45 13.17 -17.28 13.00
N GLU A 46 13.62 -16.79 11.85
CA GLU A 46 14.61 -17.48 11.01
C GLU A 46 15.65 -16.49 10.49
N THR A 47 16.92 -16.74 10.79
CA THR A 47 18.04 -15.86 10.39
C THR A 47 18.96 -16.50 9.36
N ASP A 48 18.75 -17.76 8.99
CA ASP A 48 19.48 -18.39 7.90
C ASP A 48 18.96 -17.89 6.54
N PRO A 49 19.79 -17.20 5.74
CA PRO A 49 19.37 -16.66 4.45
C PRO A 49 18.91 -17.71 3.45
N GLU A 50 19.46 -18.93 3.50
CA GLU A 50 19.12 -20.00 2.56
C GLU A 50 17.76 -20.62 2.91
N ARG A 51 17.50 -20.86 4.20
CA ARG A 51 16.17 -21.29 4.66
C ARG A 51 15.10 -20.23 4.37
N ASN A 52 15.41 -18.96 4.62
CA ASN A 52 14.53 -17.85 4.28
C ASN A 52 14.28 -17.71 2.77
N ARG A 53 15.24 -18.03 1.91
CA ARG A 53 15.04 -17.96 0.45
C ARG A 53 14.12 -19.06 -0.07
N GLN A 54 14.05 -20.18 0.64
CA GLN A 54 13.24 -21.36 0.29
C GLN A 54 11.89 -21.39 1.02
N SER A 55 11.66 -20.48 1.97
CA SER A 55 10.40 -20.43 2.71
C SER A 55 9.22 -19.99 1.84
N ILE A 56 8.02 -20.12 2.39
CA ILE A 56 6.81 -19.43 1.91
C ILE A 56 6.72 -18.04 2.54
N ALA A 57 5.75 -17.23 2.13
CA ALA A 57 5.47 -15.97 2.82
C ALA A 57 5.03 -16.20 4.26
N LEU A 58 5.54 -15.37 5.17
CA LEU A 58 5.31 -15.48 6.61
C LEU A 58 4.66 -14.21 7.13
N ARG A 59 3.78 -14.37 8.12
CA ARG A 59 3.21 -13.28 8.93
C ARG A 59 3.42 -13.62 10.39
N ARG A 60 4.00 -12.69 11.14
CA ARG A 60 4.29 -12.84 12.57
C ARG A 60 4.04 -11.54 13.31
N GLU A 61 3.71 -11.68 14.58
CA GLU A 61 3.80 -10.58 15.54
C GLU A 61 5.20 -10.61 16.15
N ALA A 62 5.79 -9.44 16.37
CA ALA A 62 7.11 -9.28 16.96
C ALA A 62 7.06 -8.13 17.95
N GLY A 63 7.08 -8.44 19.25
CA GLY A 63 6.75 -7.46 20.29
C GLY A 63 5.33 -6.95 20.12
N ARG A 64 5.15 -5.62 19.99
CA ARG A 64 3.86 -4.99 19.69
C ARG A 64 3.60 -4.78 18.20
N GLY A 65 4.57 -5.04 17.34
CA GLY A 65 4.48 -4.82 15.90
C GLY A 65 4.11 -6.08 15.12
N ARG A 66 3.97 -5.90 13.81
CA ARG A 66 3.61 -6.97 12.86
C ARG A 66 4.63 -6.99 11.73
N VAL A 67 5.14 -8.17 11.42
CA VAL A 67 6.03 -8.38 10.29
C VAL A 67 5.38 -9.31 9.28
N ALA A 68 5.54 -8.98 8.00
CA ALA A 68 5.31 -9.90 6.90
C ALA A 68 6.61 -10.07 6.10
N TYR A 69 7.02 -11.30 5.86
CA TYR A 69 8.19 -11.62 5.04
C TYR A 69 7.74 -12.33 3.76
N LEU A 70 8.10 -11.76 2.61
CA LEU A 70 7.86 -12.32 1.28
C LEU A 70 9.20 -12.69 0.65
N PRO A 71 9.56 -13.98 0.59
CA PRO A 71 10.89 -14.37 0.13
C PRO A 71 11.15 -14.02 -1.33
N ARG A 72 10.10 -13.87 -2.15
CA ARG A 72 10.22 -13.54 -3.58
C ARG A 72 9.07 -12.66 -4.04
N LEU A 73 9.39 -11.75 -4.97
CA LEU A 73 8.41 -11.10 -5.82
C LEU A 73 8.48 -11.80 -7.18
N GLU A 74 7.36 -12.38 -7.60
CA GLU A 74 7.28 -13.13 -8.83
C GLU A 74 7.17 -12.16 -10.01
N LEU A 75 7.90 -12.43 -11.09
CA LEU A 75 7.73 -11.68 -12.33
C LEU A 75 6.41 -12.12 -12.98
N CYS A 76 5.55 -11.16 -13.33
CA CYS A 76 4.30 -11.45 -14.04
C CYS A 76 4.55 -11.98 -15.47
N ARG A 77 5.64 -11.54 -16.10
CA ARG A 77 6.18 -12.10 -17.34
C ARG A 77 7.70 -11.98 -17.32
N PRO A 78 8.44 -12.83 -18.06
CA PRO A 78 9.86 -12.62 -18.28
C PRO A 78 10.10 -11.22 -18.85
N VAL A 79 10.98 -10.44 -18.22
CA VAL A 79 11.50 -9.22 -18.84
C VAL A 79 12.50 -9.69 -19.89
N ALA A 80 12.13 -9.60 -21.17
CA ALA A 80 13.13 -9.74 -22.22
C ALA A 80 14.12 -8.58 -22.01
N PRO A 81 15.43 -8.85 -21.84
CA PRO A 81 16.39 -7.78 -21.81
C PRO A 81 16.30 -7.08 -23.16
N ASP A 82 15.75 -5.87 -23.19
CA ASP A 82 16.02 -4.98 -24.30
C ASP A 82 17.54 -4.78 -24.34
N ARG A 83 18.10 -4.75 -25.55
CA ARG A 83 19.55 -4.56 -25.73
C ARG A 83 20.03 -3.23 -25.18
N ASP A 84 19.10 -2.31 -24.91
CA ASP A 84 19.32 -1.00 -24.35
C ASP A 84 18.73 -0.96 -22.94
N TRP A 85 19.59 -1.05 -21.91
CA TRP A 85 19.25 -0.75 -20.52
C TRP A 85 18.76 0.72 -20.31
N GLY A 86 18.49 1.45 -21.40
CA GLY A 86 18.02 2.81 -21.45
C GLY A 86 16.51 2.85 -21.56
N TYR A 87 15.86 3.11 -20.43
CA TYR A 87 14.45 3.50 -20.37
C TYR A 87 13.45 2.40 -20.77
N LEU A 88 13.30 1.43 -19.88
CA LEU A 88 12.12 0.56 -19.79
C LEU A 88 10.88 1.45 -19.52
N GLY A 89 10.30 2.08 -20.55
CA GLY A 89 9.16 3.01 -20.40
C GLY A 89 7.96 2.39 -19.66
N TYR A 90 6.94 3.18 -19.32
CA TYR A 90 5.85 2.79 -18.40
C TYR A 90 5.15 1.45 -18.69
N ARG A 91 5.23 0.93 -19.93
CA ARG A 91 4.75 -0.40 -20.35
C ARG A 91 5.47 -1.57 -19.67
N THR A 92 6.59 -1.33 -19.00
CA THR A 92 7.37 -2.33 -18.24
C THR A 92 7.05 -2.32 -16.74
N PHE A 93 6.37 -1.28 -16.23
CA PHE A 93 5.85 -1.30 -14.86
C PHE A 93 4.69 -2.28 -14.80
N GLN A 94 4.97 -3.42 -14.18
CA GLN A 94 3.99 -4.47 -14.02
C GLN A 94 3.85 -4.79 -12.55
N LEU A 95 2.62 -5.13 -12.17
CA LEU A 95 2.40 -5.79 -10.90
C LEU A 95 3.17 -7.13 -10.91
N PRO A 96 3.81 -7.49 -9.79
CA PRO A 96 4.39 -8.82 -9.67
C PRO A 96 3.30 -9.90 -9.78
N GLY A 97 3.67 -11.11 -10.22
CA GLY A 97 2.73 -12.24 -10.35
C GLY A 97 1.98 -12.53 -9.05
N ASN A 98 2.65 -12.32 -7.91
CA ASN A 98 2.10 -12.46 -6.56
C ASN A 98 1.71 -11.11 -5.91
N TRP A 99 1.31 -10.09 -6.67
CA TRP A 99 0.99 -8.77 -6.10
C TRP A 99 -0.11 -8.79 -5.04
N ARG A 100 -1.09 -9.71 -5.14
CA ARG A 100 -2.16 -9.85 -4.13
C ARG A 100 -1.60 -10.29 -2.78
N GLU A 101 -0.59 -11.15 -2.80
CA GLU A 101 0.12 -11.58 -1.59
C GLU A 101 0.88 -10.41 -0.97
N LEU A 102 1.56 -9.60 -1.79
CA LEU A 102 2.23 -8.38 -1.36
C LEU A 102 1.25 -7.37 -0.76
N ALA A 103 0.13 -7.09 -1.43
CA ALA A 103 -0.89 -6.18 -0.92
C ALA A 103 -1.46 -6.65 0.42
N GLY A 104 -1.78 -7.95 0.55
CA GLY A 104 -2.25 -8.53 1.81
C GLY A 104 -1.19 -8.52 2.92
N ALA A 105 0.09 -8.59 2.57
CA ALA A 105 1.18 -8.46 3.54
C ALA A 105 1.34 -7.03 4.06
N VAL A 106 1.17 -6.03 3.18
CA VAL A 106 1.12 -4.61 3.57
C VAL A 106 -0.09 -4.36 4.48
N GLU A 107 -1.27 -4.87 4.13
CA GLU A 107 -2.46 -4.74 4.96
C GLU A 107 -2.28 -5.39 6.33
N TRP A 108 -1.70 -6.60 6.37
CA TRP A 108 -1.38 -7.28 7.62
C TRP A 108 -0.45 -6.45 8.50
N ALA A 109 0.66 -5.98 7.93
CA ALA A 109 1.66 -5.18 8.65
C ALA A 109 1.06 -3.86 9.17
N ALA A 110 0.16 -3.24 8.40
CA ALA A 110 -0.54 -2.02 8.81
C ALA A 110 -1.61 -2.24 9.90
N GLY A 111 -2.03 -3.49 10.12
CA GLY A 111 -3.18 -3.80 10.98
C GLY A 111 -4.52 -3.37 10.40
N GLY A 112 -4.64 -3.53 9.08
CA GLY A 112 -5.73 -3.02 8.27
C GLY A 112 -5.55 -1.55 7.92
N PHE A 113 -6.16 -1.12 6.82
CA PHE A 113 -6.01 0.25 6.35
C PHE A 113 -6.98 1.23 7.01
N SER A 114 -6.58 2.49 7.05
CA SER A 114 -7.48 3.60 7.43
C SER A 114 -8.48 3.94 6.33
N VAL A 115 -8.16 3.60 5.09
CA VAL A 115 -9.04 3.75 3.93
C VAL A 115 -8.96 2.51 3.05
N TYR A 116 -10.12 2.07 2.56
CA TYR A 116 -10.23 1.06 1.51
C TYR A 116 -10.88 1.68 0.28
N LEU A 117 -10.31 1.43 -0.89
CA LEU A 117 -10.93 1.70 -2.18
C LEU A 117 -11.35 0.37 -2.79
N ASP A 118 -12.63 0.26 -3.11
CA ASP A 118 -13.18 -0.81 -3.93
C ASP A 118 -13.54 -0.22 -5.30
N GLY A 119 -12.93 -0.76 -6.35
CA GLY A 119 -12.96 -0.21 -7.71
C GLY A 119 -11.88 -0.86 -8.59
N PRO A 120 -11.75 -0.42 -9.86
CA PRO A 120 -10.72 -0.93 -10.76
C PRO A 120 -9.30 -0.71 -10.21
N GLU A 121 -8.40 -1.66 -10.43
CA GLU A 121 -6.98 -1.60 -10.02
C GLU A 121 -6.21 -0.41 -10.65
N THR A 122 -6.79 0.23 -11.67
CA THR A 122 -6.26 1.41 -12.34
C THR A 122 -6.54 2.71 -11.59
N VAL A 123 -7.35 2.68 -10.53
CA VAL A 123 -7.68 3.87 -9.74
C VAL A 123 -6.79 3.96 -8.52
N LEU A 124 -6.08 5.08 -8.40
CA LEU A 124 -5.35 5.47 -7.21
C LEU A 124 -6.20 6.43 -6.38
N ALA A 125 -6.13 6.27 -5.06
CA ALA A 125 -6.65 7.25 -4.11
C ALA A 125 -5.51 7.79 -3.23
N GLU A 126 -5.32 9.11 -3.26
CA GLU A 126 -4.40 9.84 -2.37
C GLU A 126 -5.21 10.73 -1.44
N PHE A 127 -4.80 10.82 -0.17
CA PHE A 127 -5.60 11.46 0.88
C PHE A 127 -4.81 12.57 1.56
N LEU A 128 -5.47 13.70 1.81
CA LEU A 128 -4.91 14.82 2.55
C LEU A 128 -5.89 15.29 3.63
N ARG A 129 -5.48 15.19 4.90
CA ARG A 129 -6.24 15.76 6.02
C ARG A 129 -5.89 17.23 6.20
N GLN A 130 -6.91 18.05 6.44
CA GLN A 130 -6.76 19.46 6.80
C GLN A 130 -7.59 19.74 8.07
N PRO A 131 -7.08 19.33 9.26
CA PRO A 131 -7.83 19.40 10.51
C PRO A 131 -8.29 20.81 10.87
N GLU A 132 -7.46 21.82 10.62
CA GLU A 132 -7.78 23.25 10.87
C GLU A 132 -8.98 23.74 10.06
N LYS A 133 -9.28 23.08 8.94
CA LYS A 133 -10.42 23.38 8.06
C LYS A 133 -11.55 22.37 8.19
N GLY A 134 -11.44 21.41 9.12
CA GLY A 134 -12.44 20.36 9.32
C GLY A 134 -12.68 19.47 8.10
N ARG A 135 -11.67 19.28 7.22
CA ARG A 135 -11.89 18.57 5.94
C ARG A 135 -10.85 17.49 5.63
N LEU A 136 -11.30 16.48 4.90
CA LEU A 136 -10.50 15.42 4.28
C LEU A 136 -10.67 15.50 2.76
N LEU A 137 -9.56 15.59 2.04
CA LEU A 137 -9.53 15.59 0.58
C LEU A 137 -9.06 14.22 0.10
N VAL A 138 -9.71 13.69 -0.94
CA VAL A 138 -9.29 12.47 -1.62
C VAL A 138 -9.14 12.75 -3.10
N HIS A 139 -7.91 12.68 -3.59
CA HIS A 139 -7.59 12.76 -5.00
C HIS A 139 -7.69 11.36 -5.60
N LEU A 140 -8.66 11.18 -6.51
CA LEU A 140 -8.86 9.96 -7.28
C LEU A 140 -8.28 10.17 -8.67
N VAL A 141 -7.45 9.23 -9.13
CA VAL A 141 -6.86 9.25 -10.46
C VAL A 141 -7.07 7.89 -11.12
N ASN A 142 -7.71 7.86 -12.29
CA ASN A 142 -7.79 6.67 -13.13
C ASN A 142 -6.65 6.70 -14.15
N TYR A 143 -5.73 5.75 -14.02
CA TYR A 143 -4.60 5.60 -14.95
C TYR A 143 -4.99 4.97 -16.28
N ARG A 144 -6.22 4.49 -16.43
CA ARG A 144 -6.73 3.97 -17.68
C ARG A 144 -7.21 5.12 -18.56
N THR A 145 -6.69 5.20 -19.78
CA THR A 145 -6.99 6.30 -20.72
C THR A 145 -8.08 5.98 -21.75
N ASP A 146 -8.55 4.73 -21.79
CA ASP A 146 -9.49 4.24 -22.81
C ASP A 146 -10.86 3.84 -22.24
N ALA A 147 -11.07 3.96 -20.92
CA ALA A 147 -12.35 3.68 -20.30
C ALA A 147 -12.46 4.29 -18.89
N GLU A 148 -13.67 4.76 -18.57
CA GLU A 148 -14.08 5.28 -17.28
C GLU A 148 -14.02 4.23 -16.17
N ALA A 149 -13.71 4.65 -14.95
CA ALA A 149 -13.81 3.81 -13.76
C ALA A 149 -15.13 4.09 -13.04
N ALA A 150 -15.99 3.09 -12.91
CA ALA A 150 -17.32 3.21 -12.31
C ALA A 150 -17.47 2.42 -11.00
N GLY A 151 -18.47 2.80 -10.20
CA GLY A 151 -18.87 2.09 -8.99
C GLY A 151 -17.82 2.15 -7.87
N LEU A 152 -17.10 3.26 -7.76
CA LEU A 152 -16.01 3.40 -6.78
C LEU A 152 -16.58 3.57 -5.38
N ARG A 153 -16.09 2.78 -4.43
CA ARG A 153 -16.49 2.86 -3.03
C ARG A 153 -15.28 3.05 -2.14
N LEU A 154 -15.22 4.19 -1.48
CA LEU A 154 -14.22 4.51 -0.48
C LEU A 154 -14.79 4.27 0.91
N ARG A 155 -14.08 3.53 1.75
CA ARG A 155 -14.46 3.30 3.15
C ARG A 155 -13.39 3.88 4.05
N PHE A 156 -13.77 4.81 4.91
CA PHE A 156 -12.88 5.52 5.83
C PHE A 156 -13.15 5.10 7.27
N ARG A 157 -12.08 4.84 8.01
CA ARG A 157 -12.15 4.61 9.46
C ARG A 157 -12.72 5.84 10.18
N PRO A 158 -13.51 5.64 11.26
CA PRO A 158 -14.11 6.74 12.02
C PRO A 158 -13.10 7.80 12.47
N GLU A 159 -11.91 7.37 12.92
CA GLU A 159 -10.87 8.27 13.45
C GLU A 159 -10.29 9.20 12.37
N LEU A 160 -10.32 8.76 11.10
CA LEU A 160 -9.77 9.53 9.99
C LEU A 160 -10.67 10.70 9.60
N VAL A 161 -11.98 10.50 9.68
CA VAL A 161 -13.03 11.47 9.33
C VAL A 161 -13.57 12.23 10.55
N GLN A 162 -13.04 11.96 11.74
CA GLN A 162 -13.38 12.72 12.93
C GLN A 162 -13.05 14.20 12.74
N GLY A 163 -14.02 15.06 13.07
CA GLY A 163 -13.92 16.51 12.87
C GLY A 163 -14.37 16.99 11.49
N THR A 164 -14.74 16.09 10.57
CA THR A 164 -15.48 16.45 9.36
C THR A 164 -16.98 16.48 9.65
N GLY A 165 -17.71 17.42 9.05
CA GLY A 165 -19.17 17.50 9.10
C GLY A 165 -19.88 16.38 8.32
N GLY A 166 -19.14 15.58 7.57
CA GLY A 166 -19.61 14.38 6.87
C GLY A 166 -20.37 14.66 5.57
N ARG A 167 -20.48 15.93 5.15
CA ARG A 167 -20.97 16.29 3.82
C ARG A 167 -19.90 15.97 2.80
N VAL A 168 -20.33 15.42 1.67
CA VAL A 168 -19.43 15.08 0.56
C VAL A 168 -19.71 15.98 -0.64
N ARG A 169 -18.63 16.41 -1.29
CA ARG A 169 -18.66 17.11 -2.57
C ARG A 169 -17.64 16.47 -3.51
N LEU A 170 -17.95 16.47 -4.79
CA LEU A 170 -17.07 15.98 -5.84
C LEU A 170 -16.66 17.14 -6.73
N LEU A 171 -15.35 17.34 -6.88
CA LEU A 171 -14.77 18.31 -7.80
C LEU A 171 -14.09 17.53 -8.92
N SER A 172 -14.46 17.74 -10.17
CA SER A 172 -13.83 17.06 -11.31
C SER A 172 -13.83 17.97 -12.52
N PHE A 173 -12.86 17.74 -13.40
CA PHE A 173 -12.74 18.40 -14.69
C PHE A 173 -13.22 17.51 -15.85
N ASP A 174 -13.58 16.26 -15.55
CA ASP A 174 -14.16 15.35 -16.53
C ASP A 174 -15.51 15.89 -17.03
N PRO A 175 -15.91 15.64 -18.29
CA PRO A 175 -17.16 16.14 -18.87
C PRO A 175 -18.38 15.37 -18.36
N GLY A 176 -19.51 16.04 -18.11
CA GLY A 176 -20.77 15.40 -17.67
C GLY A 176 -21.06 15.50 -16.17
N GLU A 177 -22.28 15.14 -15.77
CA GLU A 177 -22.71 15.12 -14.37
C GLU A 177 -22.25 13.84 -13.67
N ARG A 178 -21.74 13.99 -12.45
CA ARG A 178 -21.24 12.92 -11.61
C ARG A 178 -21.53 13.24 -10.17
N ARG A 179 -21.79 12.22 -9.36
CA ARG A 179 -22.15 12.41 -7.95
C ARG A 179 -21.24 11.61 -7.04
N ALA A 180 -21.12 12.13 -5.82
CA ALA A 180 -20.54 11.43 -4.72
C ALA A 180 -21.52 11.46 -3.55
N GLU A 181 -21.78 10.30 -2.96
CA GLU A 181 -22.71 10.15 -1.86
C GLU A 181 -22.00 9.56 -0.65
N ALA A 182 -22.25 10.14 0.53
CA ALA A 182 -21.73 9.63 1.79
C ALA A 182 -22.83 8.88 2.55
N ARG A 183 -22.46 7.73 3.11
CA ARG A 183 -23.29 6.97 4.03
C ARG A 183 -22.45 6.52 5.22
N ARG A 184 -22.92 6.83 6.43
CA ARG A 184 -22.34 6.25 7.64
C ARG A 184 -22.86 4.82 7.84
N ARG A 185 -21.95 3.88 8.04
CA ARG A 185 -22.26 2.47 8.27
C ARG A 185 -22.55 2.20 9.77
N PRO A 186 -23.24 1.11 10.11
CA PRO A 186 -23.50 0.74 11.51
C PRO A 186 -22.23 0.50 12.34
N ASP A 187 -21.14 0.09 11.68
CA ASP A 187 -19.80 -0.10 12.26
C ASP A 187 -19.04 1.23 12.45
N GLY A 188 -19.67 2.37 12.19
CA GLY A 188 -19.11 3.71 12.34
C GLY A 188 -18.32 4.23 11.14
N TRP A 189 -17.95 3.36 10.19
CA TRP A 189 -17.20 3.74 9.00
C TRP A 189 -17.99 4.72 8.13
N LEU A 190 -17.30 5.65 7.49
CA LEU A 190 -17.88 6.46 6.42
C LEU A 190 -17.64 5.76 5.10
N GLU A 191 -18.70 5.45 4.36
CA GLU A 191 -18.63 4.97 2.99
C GLU A 191 -18.96 6.13 2.05
N VAL A 192 -18.11 6.38 1.06
CA VAL A 192 -18.34 7.35 0.00
C VAL A 192 -18.37 6.61 -1.32
N THR A 193 -19.48 6.72 -2.03
CA THR A 193 -19.63 6.16 -3.38
C THR A 193 -19.42 7.27 -4.39
N VAL A 194 -18.60 7.02 -5.41
CA VAL A 194 -18.44 7.88 -6.58
C VAL A 194 -18.90 7.09 -7.80
N ASP A 195 -19.90 7.62 -8.51
CA ASP A 195 -20.55 6.87 -9.60
C ASP A 195 -19.56 6.46 -10.68
N TRP A 196 -18.78 7.43 -11.16
CA TRP A 196 -17.73 7.21 -12.17
C TRP A 196 -16.71 8.36 -12.22
N LEU A 197 -15.53 8.08 -12.77
CA LEU A 197 -14.56 9.09 -13.18
C LEU A 197 -13.81 8.65 -14.45
N GLU A 198 -13.45 9.60 -15.30
CA GLU A 198 -12.68 9.35 -16.53
C GLU A 198 -11.19 9.49 -16.24
N THR A 199 -10.75 10.69 -15.80
CA THR A 199 -9.34 10.99 -15.54
C THR A 199 -9.07 11.17 -14.06
N TYR A 200 -9.68 12.20 -13.44
CA TYR A 200 -9.47 12.47 -12.02
C TYR A 200 -10.61 13.27 -11.39
N ALA A 201 -10.74 13.10 -10.07
CA ALA A 201 -11.67 13.87 -9.26
C ALA A 201 -11.11 14.06 -7.84
N ILE A 202 -11.60 15.08 -7.15
CA ILE A 202 -11.33 15.32 -5.74
C ILE A 202 -12.63 15.17 -4.97
N VAL A 203 -12.69 14.17 -4.08
CA VAL A 203 -13.74 14.05 -3.07
C VAL A 203 -13.35 14.94 -1.88
N VAL A 204 -14.24 15.83 -1.50
CA VAL A 204 -14.11 16.69 -0.30
C VAL A 204 -15.11 16.21 0.74
N ILE A 205 -14.63 15.86 1.93
CA ILE A 205 -15.45 15.47 3.08
C ILE A 205 -15.30 16.58 4.13
N GLU A 206 -16.39 17.30 4.42
CA GLU A 206 -16.42 18.49 5.31
C GLU A 206 -17.71 18.64 6.11
#